data_AF-A0A1U9KR79-F1
#
_entry.id   AF-A0A1U9KR79-F1
#
_cell.length_a   1.000
_cell.length_b   1.000
_cell.length_c   1.000
_cell.angle_alpha   90.00
_cell.angle_beta   90.00
_cell.angle_gamma   90.00
#
_symmetry.space_group_name_H-M   'P 1'
#
loop_
_entity.id
_entity.type
_entity.pdbx_description
1 polymer ?
#
loop_
_entity_poly.entity_id
_entity_poly.type
_entity_poly.pdbx_seq_one_letter_code
_entity_poly.pdbx_strand_id
1 'polypeptide(L)'
;MSDEKPHVEIWTDGGCKPNPGPGGWAVLMRSNGHEREISGGDRATTNNRMELTAAAEALEALKRPCRVDLHTDSEYLRNGVTRWHTGWVRRNWRNAAGDPVANMEIWRRILDAEKRHDVSWHWVRGHSGHVENERVDKLATAAREAIERG
;
A
#
# COMPACT_ATOMS: atom_id res chain seq x y z
N MET A 1 -3.56 -30.67 -13.28
CA MET A 1 -3.86 -30.09 -11.95
C MET A 1 -3.64 -28.61 -12.11
N SER A 2 -4.69 -27.81 -11.97
CA SER A 2 -4.68 -26.39 -12.32
C SER A 2 -3.67 -25.65 -11.44
N ASP A 3 -2.58 -25.20 -12.05
CA ASP A 3 -1.51 -24.41 -11.43
C ASP A 3 -1.95 -22.93 -11.27
N GLU A 4 -3.22 -22.73 -10.93
CA GLU A 4 -3.86 -21.42 -10.93
C GLU A 4 -3.65 -20.77 -9.57
N LYS A 5 -2.88 -19.68 -9.56
CA LYS A 5 -2.66 -18.87 -8.36
C LYS A 5 -4.02 -18.35 -7.86
N PRO A 6 -4.30 -18.42 -6.55
CA PRO A 6 -5.51 -17.82 -5.98
C PRO A 6 -5.58 -16.34 -6.33
N HIS A 7 -6.76 -15.90 -6.73
CA HIS A 7 -7.04 -14.49 -7.00
C HIS A 7 -7.43 -13.77 -5.70
N VAL A 8 -6.81 -12.61 -5.48
CA VAL A 8 -7.05 -11.75 -4.32
C VAL A 8 -7.22 -10.32 -4.80
N GLU A 9 -8.35 -9.71 -4.45
CA GLU A 9 -8.56 -8.28 -4.64
C GLU A 9 -8.17 -7.56 -3.36
N ILE A 10 -7.44 -6.45 -3.51
CA ILE A 10 -6.91 -5.67 -2.40
C ILE A 10 -7.26 -4.21 -2.62
N TRP A 11 -7.70 -3.53 -1.57
CA TRP A 11 -7.85 -2.09 -1.49
C TRP A 11 -7.00 -1.57 -0.35
N THR A 12 -6.28 -0.47 -0.58
CA THR A 12 -5.36 0.10 0.40
C THR A 12 -5.52 1.60 0.48
N ASP A 13 -5.47 2.13 1.69
CA ASP A 13 -5.45 3.58 1.93
C ASP A 13 -4.59 3.90 3.16
N GLY A 14 -4.08 5.11 3.23
CA GLY A 14 -3.27 5.59 4.34
C GLY A 14 -3.14 7.10 4.37
N GLY A 15 -3.12 7.66 5.57
CA GLY A 15 -3.10 9.10 5.75
C GLY A 15 -2.56 9.52 7.10
N CYS A 16 -2.14 10.78 7.18
CA CYS A 16 -1.56 11.40 8.35
C CYS A 16 -2.17 12.78 8.57
N LYS A 17 -2.49 13.13 9.82
CA LYS A 17 -3.05 14.45 10.14
C LYS A 17 -2.67 14.87 11.56
N PRO A 18 -1.92 15.97 11.76
CA PRO A 18 -1.19 16.77 10.74
C PRO A 18 -0.11 15.97 9.98
N ASN A 19 0.49 16.51 8.92
CA ASN A 19 1.51 15.84 8.09
C ASN A 19 2.83 16.63 8.08
N PRO A 20 3.93 16.16 8.71
CA PRO A 20 4.05 14.91 9.48
C PRO A 20 3.29 14.94 10.81
N GLY A 21 2.97 13.77 11.35
CA GLY A 21 2.20 13.61 12.59
C GLY A 21 1.71 12.18 12.81
N PRO A 22 0.65 11.97 13.62
CA PRO A 22 0.02 10.67 13.74
C PRO A 22 -0.67 10.28 12.44
N GLY A 23 -0.42 9.06 11.98
CA GLY A 23 -1.00 8.51 10.78
C GLY A 23 -1.50 7.09 10.98
N GLY A 24 -2.37 6.68 10.06
CA GLY A 24 -2.96 5.36 10.01
C GLY A 24 -3.02 4.86 8.58
N TRP A 25 -3.04 3.55 8.45
CA TRP A 25 -3.14 2.84 7.19
C TRP A 25 -4.11 1.67 7.34
N ALA A 26 -4.71 1.27 6.23
CA ALA A 26 -5.63 0.14 6.20
C ALA A 26 -5.59 -0.61 4.87
N VAL A 27 -5.98 -1.88 4.96
CA VAL A 27 -6.04 -2.84 3.86
C VAL A 27 -7.34 -3.62 3.99
N LEU A 28 -8.08 -3.71 2.89
CA LEU A 28 -9.16 -4.66 2.71
C LEU A 28 -8.72 -5.69 1.66
N MET A 29 -8.79 -6.97 2.00
CA MET A 29 -8.51 -8.07 1.08
C MET A 29 -9.77 -8.92 0.89
N ARG A 30 -10.05 -9.32 -0.34
CA ARG A 30 -11.16 -10.21 -0.70
C ARG A 30 -10.65 -11.37 -1.55
N SER A 31 -11.04 -12.60 -1.22
CA SER A 31 -10.72 -13.79 -2.01
C SER A 31 -11.74 -14.89 -1.74
N ASN A 32 -12.29 -15.50 -2.79
CA ASN A 32 -13.25 -16.61 -2.69
C ASN A 32 -14.42 -16.35 -1.72
N GLY A 33 -14.96 -15.12 -1.70
CA GLY A 33 -16.06 -14.74 -0.81
C GLY A 33 -15.67 -14.47 0.64
N HIS A 34 -14.38 -14.59 0.99
CA HIS A 34 -13.86 -14.20 2.29
C HIS A 34 -13.27 -12.80 2.23
N GLU A 35 -13.52 -12.02 3.28
CA GLU A 35 -12.91 -10.71 3.49
C GLU A 35 -11.99 -10.72 4.69
N ARG A 36 -10.92 -9.93 4.61
CA ARG A 36 -10.01 -9.67 5.71
C ARG A 36 -9.60 -8.21 5.69
N GLU A 37 -9.73 -7.57 6.85
CA GLU A 37 -9.25 -6.21 7.09
C GLU A 37 -7.98 -6.25 7.92
N ILE A 38 -7.05 -5.35 7.63
CA ILE A 38 -5.85 -5.11 8.42
C ILE A 38 -5.68 -3.59 8.52
N SER A 39 -5.37 -3.08 9.69
CA SER A 39 -5.04 -1.68 9.88
C SER A 39 -3.96 -1.50 10.94
N GLY A 40 -3.30 -0.35 10.90
CA GLY A 40 -2.26 0.02 11.83
C GLY A 40 -1.94 1.50 11.70
N GLY A 41 -0.93 1.96 12.43
CA GLY A 41 -0.52 3.36 12.34
C GLY A 41 0.74 3.64 13.13
N ASP A 42 1.20 4.88 13.05
CA ASP A 42 2.44 5.37 13.67
C ASP A 42 2.23 6.80 14.16
N ARG A 43 2.76 7.12 15.35
CA ARG A 43 2.63 8.46 15.96
C ARG A 43 3.41 9.53 15.19
N ALA A 44 4.45 9.16 14.45
CA ALA A 44 5.33 10.09 13.74
C ALA A 44 5.61 9.61 12.31
N THR A 45 4.67 9.90 11.41
CA THR A 45 4.69 9.44 10.02
C THR A 45 4.25 10.56 9.05
N THR A 46 4.07 10.20 7.77
CA THR A 46 3.57 11.08 6.71
C THR A 46 2.50 10.36 5.90
N ASN A 47 1.71 11.09 5.10
CA ASN A 47 0.71 10.51 4.19
C ASN A 47 1.34 9.41 3.31
N ASN A 48 2.37 9.78 2.54
CA ASN A 48 3.05 8.86 1.63
C ASN A 48 3.57 7.60 2.35
N ARG A 49 4.12 7.75 3.56
CA ARG A 49 4.62 6.60 4.32
C ARG A 49 3.48 5.65 4.70
N MET A 50 2.31 6.16 5.07
CA MET A 50 1.13 5.35 5.40
C MET A 50 0.55 4.66 4.16
N GLU A 51 0.41 5.38 3.05
CA GLU A 51 -0.04 4.81 1.77
C GLU A 51 0.86 3.64 1.32
N LEU A 52 2.19 3.85 1.37
CA LEU A 52 3.15 2.79 1.03
C LEU A 52 3.11 1.63 2.02
N THR A 53 2.94 1.91 3.32
CA THR A 53 2.87 0.87 4.34
C THR A 53 1.65 -0.02 4.11
N ALA A 54 0.50 0.56 3.79
CA ALA A 54 -0.70 -0.19 3.45
C ALA A 54 -0.43 -1.20 2.32
N ALA A 55 0.21 -0.76 1.23
CA ALA A 55 0.54 -1.63 0.11
C ALA A 55 1.56 -2.72 0.47
N ALA A 56 2.60 -2.39 1.26
CA ALA A 56 3.58 -3.36 1.72
C ALA A 56 2.94 -4.45 2.59
N GLU A 57 2.17 -4.04 3.61
CA GLU A 57 1.48 -4.95 4.54
C GLU A 57 0.47 -5.84 3.82
N ALA A 58 -0.23 -5.31 2.81
CA ALA A 58 -1.16 -6.08 2.00
C ALA A 58 -0.48 -7.24 1.26
N LEU A 59 0.63 -6.96 0.58
CA LEU A 59 1.39 -7.97 -0.17
C LEU A 59 2.11 -8.96 0.77
N GLU A 60 2.64 -8.47 1.90
CA GLU A 60 3.33 -9.30 2.88
C GLU A 60 2.37 -10.25 3.64
N ALA A 61 1.11 -9.85 3.83
CA ALA A 61 0.08 -10.67 4.49
C ALA A 61 -0.29 -11.94 3.70
N LEU A 62 0.01 -11.98 2.40
CA LEU A 62 -0.24 -13.14 1.54
C LEU A 62 0.79 -14.25 1.81
N LYS A 63 0.29 -15.38 2.33
CA LYS A 63 1.14 -16.51 2.76
C LYS A 63 1.64 -17.41 1.60
N ARG A 64 1.15 -17.20 0.39
CA ARG A 64 1.47 -17.99 -0.81
C ARG A 64 1.42 -17.12 -2.07
N PRO A 65 2.05 -17.53 -3.18
CA PRO A 65 1.91 -16.84 -4.46
C PRO A 65 0.44 -16.69 -4.87
N CYS A 66 0.04 -15.49 -5.27
CA CYS A 66 -1.34 -15.12 -5.63
C CYS A 66 -1.32 -14.27 -6.89
N ARG A 67 -2.45 -14.23 -7.60
CA ARG A 67 -2.76 -13.16 -8.55
C ARG A 67 -3.48 -12.06 -7.77
N VAL A 68 -2.95 -10.84 -7.80
CA VAL A 68 -3.38 -9.74 -6.95
C VAL A 68 -3.86 -8.58 -7.80
N ASP A 69 -5.08 -8.10 -7.56
CA ASP A 69 -5.55 -6.82 -8.08
C ASP A 69 -5.53 -5.80 -6.94
N LEU A 70 -4.51 -4.94 -6.91
CA LEU A 70 -4.32 -3.95 -5.84
C LEU A 70 -4.82 -2.58 -6.29
N HIS A 71 -5.83 -2.09 -5.59
CA HIS A 71 -6.48 -0.82 -5.80
C HIS A 71 -5.97 0.22 -4.79
N THR A 72 -5.51 1.36 -5.31
CA THR A 72 -5.02 2.48 -4.51
C THR A 72 -5.37 3.79 -5.20
N ASP A 73 -5.63 4.84 -4.44
CA ASP A 73 -5.76 6.21 -4.94
C ASP A 73 -4.47 7.03 -4.81
N SER A 74 -3.43 6.48 -4.18
CA SER A 74 -2.12 7.09 -4.06
C SER A 74 -1.46 7.25 -5.43
N GLU A 75 -1.37 8.50 -5.88
CA GLU A 75 -0.57 8.85 -7.06
C GLU A 75 0.91 8.58 -6.84
N TYR A 76 1.38 8.70 -5.59
CA TYR A 76 2.78 8.44 -5.24
C TYR A 76 3.13 6.96 -5.42
N LEU A 77 2.29 6.06 -4.91
CA LEU A 77 2.46 4.62 -5.09
C LEU A 77 2.36 4.24 -6.57
N ARG A 78 1.32 4.72 -7.28
CA ARG A 78 1.13 4.50 -8.72
C ARG A 78 2.37 4.89 -9.52
N ASN A 79 2.88 6.11 -9.33
CA ASN A 79 4.03 6.59 -10.09
C ASN A 79 5.32 5.85 -9.72
N GLY A 80 5.47 5.46 -8.45
CA GLY A 80 6.62 4.67 -8.03
C GLY A 80 6.65 3.29 -8.66
N VAL A 81 5.55 2.52 -8.61
CA VAL A 81 5.48 1.17 -9.20
C VAL A 81 5.52 1.20 -10.73
N THR A 82 4.90 2.19 -11.39
CA THR A 82 4.83 2.20 -12.86
C THR A 82 5.98 2.91 -13.55
N ARG A 83 6.61 3.92 -12.94
CA ARG A 83 7.58 4.81 -13.62
C ARG A 83 8.94 4.88 -12.95
N TRP A 84 8.99 4.99 -11.62
CA TRP A 84 10.23 5.38 -10.95
C TRP A 84 11.10 4.22 -10.46
N HIS A 85 10.50 3.09 -10.08
CA HIS A 85 11.24 2.00 -9.45
C HIS A 85 12.40 1.48 -10.30
N THR A 86 12.23 1.35 -11.62
CA THR A 86 13.28 0.90 -12.55
C THR A 86 14.49 1.83 -12.53
N GLY A 87 14.23 3.15 -12.51
CA GLY A 87 15.26 4.18 -12.41
C GLY A 87 15.98 4.15 -11.07
N TRP A 88 15.23 3.99 -9.97
CA TRP A 88 15.80 3.91 -8.62
C TRP A 88 16.70 2.69 -8.45
N VAL A 89 16.24 1.50 -8.87
CA VAL A 89 17.04 0.26 -8.80
C VAL A 89 18.34 0.42 -9.62
N ARG A 90 18.24 0.97 -10.84
CA ARG A 90 19.42 1.21 -11.69
C ARG A 90 20.41 2.21 -11.08
N ARG A 91 19.92 3.18 -10.30
CA ARG A 91 20.73 4.21 -9.62
C ARG A 91 21.09 3.84 -8.18
N ASN A 92 20.98 2.56 -7.80
CA ASN A 92 21.24 2.08 -6.45
C ASN A 92 20.49 2.89 -5.37
N TRP A 93 19.19 3.10 -5.61
CA TRP A 93 18.27 3.82 -4.74
C TRP A 93 18.63 5.30 -4.48
N ARG A 94 19.18 5.97 -5.50
CA ARG A 94 19.42 7.41 -5.49
C ARG A 94 18.51 8.15 -6.47
N ASN A 95 18.05 9.32 -6.05
CA ASN A 95 17.23 10.21 -6.87
C ASN A 95 18.09 10.93 -7.94
N ALA A 96 17.49 11.88 -8.67
CA ALA A 96 18.21 12.63 -9.70
C ALA A 96 19.29 13.57 -9.16
N ALA A 97 19.15 14.04 -7.92
CA ALA A 97 20.13 14.88 -7.22
C ALA A 97 21.27 14.07 -6.56
N GLY A 98 21.16 12.74 -6.52
CA GLY A 98 22.14 11.85 -5.90
C GLY A 98 21.81 11.49 -4.44
N ASP A 99 20.74 12.03 -3.87
CA ASP A 99 20.30 11.70 -2.51
C ASP A 99 19.57 10.35 -2.47
N PRO A 100 19.53 9.67 -1.31
CA PRO A 100 18.71 8.49 -1.12
C PRO A 100 17.24 8.75 -1.47
N VAL A 101 16.59 7.78 -2.13
CA VAL A 101 15.16 7.84 -2.41
C VAL A 101 14.38 7.84 -1.09
N ALA A 102 13.41 8.74 -0.96
CA ALA A 102 12.54 8.79 0.21
C ALA A 102 11.74 7.49 0.35
N ASN A 103 11.56 7.01 1.59
CA ASN A 103 10.86 5.75 1.92
C ASN A 103 11.45 4.52 1.21
N MET A 104 12.76 4.53 0.89
CA MET A 104 13.47 3.43 0.24
C MET A 104 13.19 2.08 0.90
N GLU A 105 13.16 2.05 2.23
CA GLU A 105 12.94 0.86 3.03
C GLU A 105 11.56 0.22 2.78
N ILE A 106 10.52 1.03 2.60
CA ILE A 106 9.16 0.53 2.32
C ILE A 106 9.04 0.12 0.85
N TRP A 107 9.66 0.89 -0.05
CA TRP A 107 9.73 0.50 -1.46
C TRP A 107 10.40 -0.84 -1.68
N ARG A 108 11.50 -1.13 -0.95
CA ARG A 108 12.15 -2.44 -1.00
C ARG A 108 11.22 -3.55 -0.55
N ARG A 109 10.48 -3.34 0.54
CA ARG A 109 9.46 -4.29 1.03
C ARG A 109 8.40 -4.59 -0.03
N ILE A 110 7.84 -3.56 -0.66
CA ILE A 110 6.84 -3.70 -1.73
C ILE A 110 7.42 -4.52 -2.89
N LEU A 111 8.58 -4.11 -3.42
CA LEU A 111 9.19 -4.77 -4.58
C LEU A 111 9.61 -6.22 -4.29
N ASP A 112 10.07 -6.51 -3.07
CA ASP A 112 10.43 -7.87 -2.67
C ASP A 112 9.21 -8.76 -2.46
N ALA A 113 8.13 -8.22 -1.88
CA ALA A 113 6.87 -8.93 -1.75
C ALA A 113 6.23 -9.19 -3.12
N GLU A 114 6.21 -8.18 -3.99
CA GLU A 114 5.66 -8.23 -5.35
C GLU A 114 6.25 -9.36 -6.20
N LYS A 115 7.56 -9.65 -6.08
CA LYS A 115 8.23 -10.75 -6.81
C LYS A 115 7.56 -12.12 -6.64
N ARG A 116 6.86 -12.35 -5.53
CA ARG A 116 6.19 -13.63 -5.24
C ARG A 116 4.79 -13.72 -5.85
N HIS A 117 4.20 -12.59 -6.23
CA HIS A 117 2.82 -12.47 -6.67
C HIS A 117 2.77 -12.01 -8.14
N ASP A 118 1.62 -12.18 -8.77
CA ASP A 118 1.32 -11.56 -10.06
C ASP A 118 0.42 -10.35 -9.77
N VAL A 119 1.02 -9.17 -9.62
CA VAL A 119 0.35 -7.96 -9.11
C VAL A 119 -0.07 -7.06 -10.27
N SER A 120 -1.36 -6.79 -10.37
CA SER A 120 -1.91 -5.74 -11.23
C SER A 120 -2.27 -4.53 -10.37
N TRP A 121 -1.66 -3.39 -10.70
CA TRP A 121 -1.86 -2.13 -10.00
C TRP A 121 -3.00 -1.34 -10.64
N HIS A 122 -4.08 -1.15 -9.90
CA HIS A 122 -5.26 -0.40 -10.31
C HIS A 122 -5.30 0.94 -9.60
N TRP A 123 -5.05 2.01 -10.34
CA TRP A 123 -5.23 3.35 -9.77
C TRP A 123 -6.68 3.78 -9.90
N VAL A 124 -7.27 4.09 -8.76
CA VAL A 124 -8.63 4.61 -8.65
C VAL A 124 -8.55 6.08 -8.24
N ARG A 125 -9.42 6.92 -8.78
CA ARG A 125 -9.44 8.32 -8.37
C ARG A 125 -10.03 8.39 -6.95
N GLY A 126 -9.34 9.04 -6.01
CA GLY A 126 -9.89 9.29 -4.67
C GLY A 126 -11.27 9.94 -4.75
N HIS A 127 -12.18 9.58 -3.83
CA HIS A 127 -13.55 10.10 -3.73
C HIS A 127 -14.48 9.80 -4.93
N SER A 128 -14.19 8.76 -5.71
CA SER A 128 -15.03 8.35 -6.85
C SER A 128 -16.24 7.47 -6.48
N GLY A 129 -16.56 7.33 -5.18
CA GLY A 129 -17.72 6.56 -4.71
C GLY A 129 -17.53 5.04 -4.73
N HIS A 130 -16.29 4.56 -4.74
CA HIS A 130 -16.00 3.15 -4.53
C HIS A 130 -16.15 2.80 -3.04
N VAL A 131 -17.12 1.92 -2.74
CA VAL A 131 -17.48 1.53 -1.37
C VAL A 131 -16.27 0.94 -0.63
N GLU A 132 -15.44 0.17 -1.33
CA GLU A 132 -14.23 -0.44 -0.76
C GLU A 132 -13.18 0.62 -0.38
N ASN A 133 -12.99 1.65 -1.21
CA ASN A 133 -12.08 2.76 -0.89
C ASN A 133 -12.57 3.55 0.31
N GLU A 134 -13.85 3.89 0.37
CA GLU A 134 -14.42 4.58 1.54
C GLU A 134 -14.31 3.74 2.82
N ARG A 135 -14.34 2.41 2.69
CA ARG A 135 -14.15 1.49 3.81
C ARG A 135 -12.72 1.52 4.32
N VAL A 136 -11.72 1.48 3.43
CA VAL A 136 -10.30 1.56 3.85
C VAL A 136 -9.92 2.94 4.37
N ASP A 137 -10.47 4.04 3.84
CA ASP A 137 -10.29 5.40 4.37
C ASP A 137 -10.79 5.49 5.83
N LYS A 138 -11.99 4.98 6.10
CA LYS A 138 -12.55 4.92 7.46
C LYS A 138 -11.69 4.10 8.41
N LEU A 139 -11.18 2.95 7.96
CA LEU A 139 -10.29 2.10 8.75
C LEU A 139 -8.94 2.78 9.04
N ALA A 140 -8.36 3.45 8.04
CA ALA A 140 -7.11 4.18 8.19
C ALA A 140 -7.28 5.37 9.15
N THR A 141 -8.39 6.10 9.03
CA THR A 141 -8.75 7.19 9.94
C THR A 141 -8.94 6.68 11.36
N ALA A 142 -9.67 5.58 11.56
CA ALA A 142 -9.86 4.99 12.88
C ALA A 142 -8.54 4.53 13.51
N ALA A 143 -7.64 3.94 12.72
CA ALA A 143 -6.32 3.52 13.17
C ALA A 143 -5.45 4.72 13.58
N ARG A 144 -5.45 5.80 12.78
CA ARG A 144 -4.78 7.06 13.12
C ARG A 144 -5.25 7.61 14.46
N GLU A 145 -6.57 7.68 14.65
CA GLU A 145 -7.11 8.21 15.91
C GLU A 145 -6.80 7.31 17.11
N ALA A 146 -6.73 5.99 16.92
CA ALA A 146 -6.30 5.09 17.99
C ALA A 146 -4.85 5.35 18.40
N ILE A 147 -3.97 5.63 17.43
CA ILE A 147 -2.57 6.00 17.66
C ILE A 147 -2.43 7.38 18.31
N GLU A 148 -3.31 8.31 18.00
CA GLU A 148 -3.32 9.66 18.59
C GLU A 148 -3.77 9.64 20.07
N ARG A 149 -4.69 8.73 20.43
CA ARG A 149 -5.25 8.61 21.79
C ARG A 149 -4.42 7.76 22.75
N GLY A 150 -3.70 6.77 22.26
CA GLY A 150 -2.87 5.87 23.07
C GLY A 150 -1.46 6.38 23.13
#